data_AF-A0A4R2CWK3-F1
#
_entry.id   AF-A0A4R2CWK3-F1
#
_cell.length_a   1.000
_cell.length_b   1.000
_cell.length_c   1.000
_cell.angle_alpha   90.00
_cell.angle_beta   90.00
_cell.angle_gamma   90.00
#
_symmetry.space_group_name_H-M   'P 1'
#
loop_
_entity.id
_entity.type
_entity.pdbx_description
1 polymer ?
#
loop_
_entity_poly.entity_id
_entity_poly.type
_entity_poly.pdbx_seq_one_letter_code
_entity_poly.pdbx_strand_id
1 'polypeptide(L)'
;MAVVGRPSSRGRAGTAAPVPARRRPAGTPGLLARQSEQILRVIPAFHPVWEHTDPDILSFPDAHAGHGNFRSWAKLTAHTVRALQRLDRDQVDREVLGSVFAKMAGRSG
;
A
#
# COMPACT_ATOMS: atom_id res chain seq x y z
N MET A 1 10.79 -63.72 -37.49
CA MET A 1 11.82 -63.35 -36.50
C MET A 1 12.28 -61.93 -36.80
N ALA A 2 12.37 -60.95 -35.91
CA ALA A 2 11.76 -60.65 -34.62
C ALA A 2 11.81 -59.10 -34.54
N VAL A 3 10.76 -58.49 -34.00
CA VAL A 3 10.60 -57.05 -33.81
C VAL A 3 10.92 -56.70 -32.35
N VAL A 4 11.13 -55.40 -32.08
CA VAL A 4 11.10 -54.69 -30.77
C VAL A 4 12.44 -54.46 -30.05
N GLY A 5 12.66 -53.16 -29.76
CA GLY A 5 13.63 -52.67 -28.77
C GLY A 5 13.84 -51.15 -28.81
N ARG A 6 12.80 -50.32 -28.57
CA ARG A 6 12.95 -48.93 -28.08
C ARG A 6 12.90 -48.95 -26.54
N PRO A 7 13.20 -47.85 -25.81
CA PRO A 7 14.14 -46.74 -26.03
C PRO A 7 15.04 -46.51 -24.78
N SER A 8 16.01 -45.61 -24.83
CA SER A 8 16.54 -44.98 -23.60
C SER A 8 17.03 -43.56 -23.83
N SER A 9 16.13 -42.63 -23.50
CA SER A 9 16.38 -41.22 -23.26
C SER A 9 16.87 -41.01 -21.83
N ARG A 10 18.09 -40.46 -21.68
CA ARG A 10 18.64 -39.85 -20.45
C ARG A 10 19.92 -39.13 -20.88
N GLY A 11 20.27 -37.92 -20.50
CA GLY A 11 19.71 -36.99 -19.55
C GLY A 11 20.40 -35.63 -19.75
N ARG A 12 19.63 -34.60 -19.46
CA ARG A 12 19.87 -33.17 -19.58
C ARG A 12 20.85 -32.70 -18.50
N ALA A 13 21.80 -31.83 -18.83
CA ALA A 13 22.38 -30.85 -17.89
C ALA A 13 23.08 -29.74 -18.67
N GLY A 14 22.30 -28.89 -19.34
CA GLY A 14 22.78 -27.55 -19.67
C GLY A 14 22.88 -26.78 -18.36
N THR A 15 24.08 -26.39 -17.97
CA THR A 15 24.34 -25.49 -16.84
C THR A 15 23.67 -24.15 -17.14
N ALA A 16 22.42 -24.00 -16.71
CA ALA A 16 21.75 -22.72 -16.67
C ALA A 16 22.44 -21.91 -15.57
N ALA A 17 23.17 -20.87 -15.97
CA ALA A 17 23.64 -19.85 -15.06
C ALA A 17 22.44 -19.30 -14.26
N PRO A 18 22.60 -19.01 -12.95
CA PRO A 18 21.53 -18.40 -12.18
C PRO A 18 21.19 -17.05 -12.81
N VAL A 19 19.96 -16.92 -13.31
CA VAL A 19 19.40 -15.63 -13.71
C VAL A 19 19.43 -14.75 -12.46
N PRO A 20 20.14 -13.60 -12.46
CA PRO A 20 20.10 -12.73 -11.30
C PRO A 20 18.65 -12.32 -11.08
N ALA A 21 18.14 -12.60 -9.88
CA ALA A 21 16.84 -12.12 -9.46
C ALA A 21 16.81 -10.62 -9.73
N ARG A 22 15.89 -10.18 -10.61
CA ARG A 22 15.68 -8.76 -10.89
C ARG A 22 15.38 -8.09 -9.55
N ARG A 23 16.40 -7.46 -8.95
CA ARG A 23 16.19 -6.49 -7.88
C ARG A 23 15.25 -5.45 -8.48
N ARG A 24 13.99 -5.41 -8.02
CA ARG A 24 13.10 -4.28 -8.31
C ARG A 24 13.91 -3.03 -7.97
N PRO A 25 14.16 -2.11 -8.91
CA PRO A 25 14.77 -0.86 -8.52
C PRO A 25 13.88 -0.26 -7.45
N ALA A 26 14.45 0.07 -6.28
CA ALA A 26 13.78 0.91 -5.31
C ALA A 26 13.30 2.13 -6.10
N GLY A 27 11.98 2.32 -6.15
CA GLY A 27 11.36 3.31 -7.02
C GLY A 27 12.06 4.66 -6.86
N THR A 28 12.32 5.33 -7.98
CA THR A 28 13.03 6.61 -8.05
C THR A 28 12.54 7.55 -6.94
N PRO A 29 13.38 7.94 -5.96
CA PRO A 29 12.94 8.68 -4.76
C PRO A 29 12.12 9.93 -5.09
N GLY A 30 12.45 10.62 -6.18
CA GLY A 30 11.77 11.84 -6.62
C GLY A 30 10.34 11.65 -7.14
N LEU A 31 9.96 10.45 -7.60
CA LEU A 31 8.60 10.22 -8.12
C LEU A 31 7.61 9.88 -6.99
N LEU A 32 8.10 9.25 -5.92
CA LEU A 32 7.30 8.99 -4.72
C LEU A 32 7.03 10.29 -3.96
N ALA A 33 8.04 11.16 -3.83
CA ALA A 33 7.87 12.49 -3.24
C ALA A 33 6.79 13.34 -3.95
N ARG A 34 6.79 13.37 -5.30
CA ARG A 34 5.77 14.10 -6.06
C ARG A 34 4.36 13.54 -5.92
N GLN A 35 4.21 12.23 -5.78
CA GLN A 35 2.91 11.61 -5.56
C GLN A 35 2.38 11.91 -4.16
N SER A 36 3.23 11.87 -3.14
CA SER A 36 2.88 12.29 -1.79
C SER A 36 2.41 13.75 -1.77
N GLU A 37 3.14 14.67 -2.41
CA GLU A 37 2.73 16.08 -2.52
C GLU A 37 1.42 16.30 -3.29
N GLN A 38 1.10 15.46 -4.26
CA GLN A 38 -0.16 15.52 -4.99
C GLN A 38 -1.31 15.06 -4.09
N ILE A 39 -1.11 14.00 -3.31
CA ILE A 39 -2.10 13.45 -2.39
C ILE A 39 -2.39 14.44 -1.26
N LEU A 40 -1.36 15.09 -0.72
CA LEU A 40 -1.50 16.17 0.27
C LEU A 40 -2.36 17.34 -0.22
N ARG A 41 -2.40 17.58 -1.54
CA ARG A 41 -3.23 18.64 -2.15
C ARG A 41 -4.63 18.16 -2.50
N VAL A 42 -4.74 16.96 -3.08
CA VAL A 42 -5.99 16.43 -3.61
C VAL A 42 -6.91 15.97 -2.47
N ILE A 43 -6.39 15.26 -1.47
CA ILE A 43 -7.23 14.67 -0.44
C ILE A 43 -8.02 15.70 0.36
N PRO A 44 -7.42 16.78 0.90
CA PRO A 44 -8.18 17.83 1.57
C PRO A 44 -9.27 18.45 0.70
N ALA A 45 -9.01 18.64 -0.60
CA ALA A 45 -9.98 19.23 -1.52
C ALA A 45 -11.24 18.36 -1.73
N PHE A 46 -11.14 17.04 -1.60
CA PHE A 46 -12.28 16.12 -1.73
C PHE A 46 -12.83 15.62 -0.40
N HIS A 47 -12.07 15.75 0.68
CA HIS A 47 -12.40 15.25 2.00
C HIS A 47 -12.08 16.31 3.06
N PRO A 48 -13.02 17.25 3.33
CA PRO A 48 -12.78 18.44 4.17
C PRO A 48 -12.31 18.14 5.60
N VAL A 49 -12.58 16.92 6.11
CA VAL A 49 -12.08 16.48 7.42
C VAL A 49 -10.55 16.53 7.54
N TRP A 50 -9.83 16.57 6.41
CA TRP A 50 -8.38 16.64 6.36
C TRP A 50 -7.82 18.05 6.10
N GLU A 51 -8.67 19.05 5.87
CA GLU A 51 -8.25 20.41 5.47
C GLU A 51 -7.31 21.09 6.46
N HIS A 52 -7.53 20.85 7.76
CA HIS A 52 -6.73 21.42 8.84
C HIS A 52 -5.73 20.42 9.42
N THR A 53 -5.58 19.25 8.80
CA THR A 53 -4.63 18.23 9.28
C THR A 53 -3.22 18.60 8.84
N ASP A 54 -2.28 18.52 9.79
CA ASP A 54 -0.86 18.71 9.53
C ASP A 54 -0.38 17.77 8.39
N PRO A 55 0.33 18.27 7.37
CA PRO A 55 0.85 17.46 6.27
C PRO A 55 1.71 16.27 6.73
N ASP A 56 2.47 16.41 7.82
CA ASP A 56 3.27 15.32 8.38
C ASP A 56 2.38 14.20 8.91
N ILE A 57 1.23 14.56 9.47
CA ILE A 57 0.20 13.64 9.94
C ILE A 57 -0.58 13.01 8.78
N LEU A 58 -0.78 13.75 7.68
CA LEU A 58 -1.47 13.26 6.49
C LEU A 58 -0.62 12.28 5.66
N SER A 59 0.71 12.42 5.71
CA SER A 59 1.65 11.55 4.99
C SER A 59 1.63 10.09 5.49
N PHE A 60 1.41 9.90 6.80
CA PHE A 60 1.39 8.60 7.45
C PHE A 60 0.25 7.68 6.93
N PRO A 61 -1.01 8.14 6.84
CA PRO A 61 -2.09 7.34 6.25
C PRO A 61 -1.90 7.00 4.79
N ASP A 62 -1.29 7.86 3.97
CA ASP A 62 -1.01 7.49 2.60
C ASP A 62 -0.07 6.29 2.50
N ALA A 63 1.02 6.35 3.27
CA ALA A 63 2.04 5.32 3.29
C ALA A 63 1.51 3.95 3.79
N HIS A 64 0.55 3.97 4.72
CA HIS A 64 0.08 2.75 5.41
C HIS A 64 -1.26 2.19 4.90
N ALA A 65 -2.12 3.02 4.31
CA ALA A 65 -3.47 2.60 3.92
C ALA A 65 -3.93 3.20 2.58
N GLY A 66 -3.50 4.42 2.26
CA GLY A 66 -3.88 5.13 1.03
C GLY A 66 -3.29 4.49 -0.22
N HIS A 67 -2.02 4.06 -0.17
CA HIS A 67 -1.27 3.51 -1.31
C HIS A 67 -1.45 4.32 -2.61
N GLY A 68 -1.68 5.63 -2.50
CA GLY A 68 -1.97 6.51 -3.65
C GLY A 68 -3.27 6.26 -4.40
N ASN A 69 -4.24 5.50 -3.86
CA ASN A 69 -5.54 5.29 -4.51
C ASN A 69 -6.70 5.93 -3.73
N PHE A 70 -7.58 6.61 -4.46
CA PHE A 70 -8.67 7.39 -3.90
C PHE A 70 -9.72 6.54 -3.15
N ARG A 71 -9.93 5.28 -3.57
CA ARG A 71 -10.88 4.37 -2.93
C ARG A 71 -10.44 3.99 -1.51
N SER A 72 -9.14 3.73 -1.32
CA SER A 72 -8.55 3.55 0.00
C SER A 72 -8.71 4.79 0.86
N TRP A 73 -8.47 5.98 0.29
CA TRP A 73 -8.66 7.25 0.97
C TRP A 73 -10.11 7.51 1.40
N ALA A 74 -11.09 7.17 0.56
CA ALA A 74 -12.50 7.26 0.93
C ALA A 74 -12.85 6.32 2.12
N LYS A 75 -12.34 5.09 2.09
CA LYS A 75 -12.53 4.13 3.20
C LYS A 75 -11.85 4.61 4.49
N LEU A 76 -10.63 5.13 4.39
CA LEU A 76 -9.89 5.71 5.50
C LEU A 76 -10.69 6.89 6.10
N THR A 77 -11.11 7.83 5.26
CA THR A 77 -11.90 9.01 5.64
C THR A 77 -13.18 8.60 6.38
N ALA A 78 -13.89 7.57 5.91
CA ALA A 78 -15.07 7.06 6.60
C ALA A 78 -14.76 6.49 8.00
N HIS A 79 -13.59 5.89 8.21
CA HIS A 79 -13.15 5.46 9.53
C HIS A 79 -12.69 6.63 10.40
N THR A 80 -12.03 7.62 9.83
CA THR A 80 -11.62 8.86 10.52
C THR A 80 -12.82 9.63 11.06
N VAL A 81 -13.85 9.87 10.25
CA VAL A 81 -15.07 10.57 10.69
C VAL A 81 -15.73 9.85 11.87
N ARG A 82 -15.81 8.52 11.81
CA ARG A 82 -16.35 7.71 12.93
C ARG A 82 -15.46 7.77 14.18
N ALA A 83 -14.14 7.85 14.01
CA ALA A 83 -13.22 7.96 15.13
C ALA A 83 -13.30 9.34 15.80
N LEU A 84 -13.41 10.41 15.02
CA LEU A 84 -13.64 11.78 15.52
C LEU A 84 -14.90 11.87 16.37
N GLN A 85 -16.03 11.36 15.85
CA GLN A 85 -17.29 11.32 16.58
C GLN A 85 -17.21 10.48 17.87
N ARG A 86 -16.48 9.35 17.83
CA ARG A 86 -16.35 8.44 18.98
C ARG A 86 -15.44 9.01 20.07
N LEU A 87 -14.43 9.78 19.69
CA LEU A 87 -13.44 10.37 20.58
C LEU A 87 -13.80 11.81 20.98
N ASP A 88 -14.91 12.35 20.49
CA ASP A 88 -15.36 13.73 20.68
C ASP A 88 -14.26 14.74 20.31
N ARG A 89 -13.71 14.58 19.09
CA ARG A 89 -12.64 15.42 18.54
C ARG A 89 -13.12 16.11 17.27
N ASP A 90 -12.75 17.39 17.14
CA ASP A 90 -13.04 18.19 15.94
C ASP A 90 -11.95 18.12 14.87
N GLN A 91 -10.73 17.68 15.23
CA GLN A 91 -9.60 17.62 14.33
C GLN A 91 -8.90 16.27 14.36
N VAL A 92 -8.28 15.91 13.22
CA VAL A 92 -7.52 14.68 13.11
C VAL A 92 -6.13 14.86 13.70
N ASP A 93 -5.87 14.16 14.80
CA ASP A 93 -4.57 14.09 15.44
C ASP A 93 -4.00 12.65 15.41
N ARG A 94 -2.83 12.46 16.02
CA ARG A 94 -2.18 11.14 16.11
C ARG A 94 -3.02 10.11 16.87
N GLU A 95 -3.79 10.53 17.86
CA GLU A 95 -4.62 9.64 18.68
C GLU A 95 -5.81 9.10 17.86
N VAL A 96 -6.49 9.99 17.15
CA VAL A 96 -7.57 9.65 16.21
C VAL A 96 -7.06 8.70 15.14
N LEU A 97 -5.92 9.00 14.51
CA LEU A 97 -5.32 8.11 13.52
C LEU A 97 -4.94 6.74 14.12
N GLY A 98 -4.32 6.72 15.30
CA GLY A 98 -3.99 5.48 16.01
C GLY A 98 -5.23 4.60 16.21
N SER A 99 -6.35 5.19 16.62
CA SER A 99 -7.62 4.48 16.72
C SER A 99 -8.12 3.95 15.37
N VAL A 100 -7.99 4.73 14.29
CA VAL A 100 -8.41 4.32 12.95
C VAL A 100 -7.59 3.12 12.48
N PHE A 101 -6.27 3.17 12.63
CA PHE A 101 -5.38 2.06 12.26
C PHE A 101 -5.63 0.81 13.10
N ALA A 102 -5.79 0.95 14.42
CA ALA A 102 -6.15 -0.19 15.28
C ALA A 102 -7.45 -0.86 14.80
N LYS A 103 -8.46 -0.07 14.41
CA LYS A 103 -9.74 -0.57 13.91
C LYS A 103 -9.66 -1.18 12.50
N MET A 104 -8.73 -0.73 11.67
CA MET A 104 -8.48 -1.32 10.35
C MET A 104 -7.68 -2.61 10.46
N ALA A 105 -6.66 -2.66 11.32
CA ALA A 105 -5.84 -3.84 11.59
C ALA A 105 -6.66 -4.97 12.23
N GLY A 106 -7.52 -4.65 13.20
CA GLY A 106 -8.39 -5.62 13.88
C GLY A 106 -9.57 -6.15 13.03
N ARG A 107 -9.70 -5.75 11.76
CA ARG A 107 -10.70 -6.28 10.81
C ARG A 107 -10.09 -7.14 9.70
N SER A 108 -8.78 -7.32 9.71
CA SER A 108 -8.04 -8.19 8.80
C SER A 108 -7.86 -9.61 9.36
N GLY A 109 -8.62 -9.98 10.40
CA GLY A 109 -8.70 -11.32 10.97
C GLY A 109 -10.13 -11.85 10.91
#